data_AF-A0A6B8VU01-F1
#
_entry.id   AF-A0A6B8VU01-F1
#
_cell.length_a   1.000
_cell.length_b   1.000
_cell.length_c   1.000
_cell.angle_alpha   90.00
_cell.angle_beta   90.00
_cell.angle_gamma   90.00
#
_symmetry.space_group_name_H-M   'P 1'
#
loop_
_entity.id
_entity.type
_entity.pdbx_description
1 polymer ?
#
loop_
_entity_poly.entity_id
_entity_poly.type
_entity_poly.pdbx_seq_one_letter_code
_entity_poly.pdbx_strand_id
1 'polypeptide(L)'
;MSTPATDQIPVEQPGQEQAQQTPVQTPQVPGEQQATQPEDHKGLSAEDKDAVIEKLRKENAQRRVESKELKERAQKWDEFEESQKTELQRATEAQTKLAEENARLQAANTQLTLATAYGIKAEDIALLGTGTAEEMEERAKRIQELYGASQSAPTPPPSQRPHEGFIPGTGQRQDIPDDTYPAGWTPKPLRKN
;
A
#
# COMPACT_ATOMS: atom_id res chain seq x y z
N MET A 1 -8.94 -41.00 24.30
CA MET A 1 -10.00 -40.11 23.80
C MET A 1 -9.36 -38.86 23.26
N SER A 2 -9.76 -38.49 22.04
CA SER A 2 -9.53 -37.24 21.29
C SER A 2 -8.10 -36.85 20.87
N THR A 3 -7.85 -37.05 19.57
CA THR A 3 -6.81 -36.38 18.76
C THR A 3 -7.39 -35.09 18.13
N PRO A 4 -6.58 -34.03 17.89
CA PRO A 4 -7.02 -32.85 17.15
C PRO A 4 -6.95 -33.08 15.64
N ALA A 5 -7.99 -32.63 14.94
CA ALA A 5 -8.08 -32.62 13.48
C ALA A 5 -7.05 -31.64 12.89
N THR A 6 -6.10 -32.18 12.13
CA THR A 6 -5.20 -31.42 11.26
C THR A 6 -5.79 -31.49 9.86
N ASP A 7 -6.31 -30.35 9.41
CA ASP A 7 -6.82 -30.14 8.06
C ASP A 7 -5.61 -30.03 7.11
N GLN A 8 -5.31 -31.13 6.42
CA GLN A 8 -4.29 -31.14 5.36
C GLN A 8 -4.92 -30.70 4.05
N ILE A 9 -4.42 -29.59 3.53
CA ILE A 9 -4.63 -29.13 2.15
C ILE A 9 -3.72 -29.96 1.24
N PRO A 10 -4.23 -30.73 0.26
CA PRO A 10 -3.38 -31.29 -0.77
C PRO A 10 -3.10 -30.24 -1.85
N VAL A 11 -1.81 -30.00 -2.04
CA VAL A 11 -1.18 -29.29 -3.16
C VAL A 11 -1.37 -30.12 -4.43
N GLU A 12 -1.91 -29.55 -5.50
CA GLU A 12 -1.88 -30.17 -6.83
C GLU A 12 -1.05 -29.31 -7.81
N GLN A 13 0.09 -29.88 -8.21
CA GLN A 13 0.96 -29.43 -9.30
C GLN A 13 0.34 -29.74 -10.67
N PRO A 14 0.76 -29.03 -11.74
CA PRO A 14 0.18 -29.16 -13.07
C PRO A 14 0.84 -30.27 -13.92
N GLY A 15 0.00 -30.99 -14.66
CA GLY A 15 0.34 -31.56 -15.97
C GLY A 15 1.06 -32.91 -16.00
N GLN A 16 0.33 -33.99 -16.28
CA GLN A 16 0.63 -34.93 -17.37
C GLN A 16 -0.67 -35.56 -17.91
N GLU A 17 -0.83 -35.44 -19.22
CA GLU A 17 -1.87 -36.02 -20.07
C GLU A 17 -1.92 -37.55 -19.96
N GLN A 18 -3.02 -38.08 -19.42
CA GLN A 18 -3.52 -39.39 -19.77
C GLN A 18 -4.93 -39.24 -20.34
N ALA A 19 -5.02 -39.50 -21.64
CA ALA A 19 -6.25 -39.53 -22.41
C ALA A 19 -7.25 -40.53 -21.83
N GLN A 20 -8.22 -40.03 -21.05
CA GLN A 20 -9.48 -40.72 -20.82
C GLN A 20 -10.57 -39.98 -21.58
N GLN A 21 -10.99 -40.62 -22.67
CA GLN A 21 -12.14 -40.26 -23.47
C GLN A 21 -13.38 -40.29 -22.58
N THR A 22 -13.86 -39.12 -22.16
CA THR A 22 -15.23 -38.95 -21.70
C THR A 22 -16.06 -38.51 -22.91
N PRO A 23 -17.17 -39.20 -23.23
CA PRO A 23 -17.99 -38.83 -24.38
C PRO A 23 -18.62 -37.47 -24.11
N VAL A 24 -18.39 -36.56 -25.05
CA VAL A 24 -19.10 -35.29 -25.15
C VAL A 24 -20.59 -35.61 -25.27
N GLN A 25 -21.34 -35.39 -24.19
CA GLN A 25 -22.79 -35.33 -24.26
C GLN A 25 -23.13 -34.02 -24.98
N THR A 26 -23.22 -34.10 -26.30
CA THR A 26 -24.06 -33.23 -27.11
C THR A 26 -25.43 -33.16 -26.43
N PRO A 27 -26.00 -31.98 -26.16
CA PRO A 27 -27.40 -31.89 -25.79
C PRO A 27 -28.22 -32.53 -26.91
N GLN A 28 -28.67 -33.75 -26.64
CA GLN A 28 -29.67 -34.46 -27.42
C GLN A 28 -30.84 -33.50 -27.56
N VAL A 29 -31.07 -33.03 -28.79
CA VAL A 29 -32.32 -32.39 -29.18
C VAL A 29 -33.39 -33.48 -29.07
N PRO A 30 -34.28 -33.47 -28.06
CA PRO A 30 -35.34 -34.45 -28.01
C PRO A 30 -36.38 -34.03 -29.04
N GLY A 31 -36.61 -34.92 -30.00
CA GLY A 31 -37.94 -35.32 -30.42
C GLY A 31 -38.82 -34.25 -31.04
N GLU A 32 -39.12 -34.48 -32.32
CA GLU A 32 -40.38 -34.09 -32.95
C GLU A 32 -40.60 -32.59 -33.12
N GLN A 33 -40.03 -32.07 -34.21
CA GLN A 33 -40.84 -31.31 -35.14
C GLN A 33 -42.02 -32.19 -35.61
N GLN A 34 -43.05 -32.29 -34.78
CA GLN A 34 -44.40 -32.37 -35.31
C GLN A 34 -44.60 -31.04 -36.02
N ALA A 35 -44.35 -31.05 -37.33
CA ALA A 35 -45.09 -30.20 -38.23
C ALA A 35 -46.55 -30.42 -37.85
N THR A 36 -47.12 -29.44 -37.15
CA THR A 36 -48.56 -29.30 -37.07
C THR A 36 -48.98 -29.12 -38.52
N GLN A 37 -49.43 -30.24 -39.10
CA GLN A 37 -50.22 -30.20 -40.31
C GLN A 37 -51.27 -29.11 -40.11
N PRO A 38 -51.58 -28.31 -41.13
CA PRO A 38 -52.72 -27.40 -41.03
C PRO A 38 -53.94 -28.29 -40.78
N GLU A 39 -54.37 -28.35 -39.52
CA GLU A 39 -55.61 -28.99 -39.11
C GLU A 39 -56.68 -28.50 -40.07
N ASP A 40 -57.29 -29.46 -40.75
CA ASP A 40 -58.38 -29.26 -41.68
C ASP A 40 -59.28 -28.16 -41.15
N HIS A 41 -59.43 -27.07 -41.92
CA HIS A 41 -60.47 -26.08 -41.67
C HIS A 41 -61.82 -26.72 -41.98
N LYS A 42 -62.22 -27.73 -41.18
CA LYS A 42 -63.61 -28.11 -41.03
C LYS A 42 -64.29 -26.84 -40.56
N GLY A 43 -65.04 -26.22 -41.46
CA GLY A 43 -65.51 -24.85 -41.32
C GLY A 43 -66.03 -24.61 -39.90
N LEU A 44 -65.22 -23.95 -39.08
CA LEU A 44 -65.60 -23.57 -37.73
C LEU A 44 -66.91 -22.79 -37.87
N SER A 45 -67.93 -23.17 -37.08
CA SER A 45 -69.16 -22.38 -37.01
C SER A 45 -68.78 -20.95 -36.62
N ALA A 46 -69.62 -19.98 -36.97
CA ALA A 46 -69.38 -18.58 -36.61
C ALA A 46 -69.12 -18.44 -35.09
N GLU A 47 -69.86 -19.19 -34.26
CA GLU A 47 -69.67 -19.19 -32.80
C GLU A 47 -68.30 -19.73 -32.35
N ASP A 48 -67.76 -20.77 -32.99
CA ASP A 48 -66.46 -21.34 -32.62
C ASP A 48 -65.30 -20.38 -32.94
N LYS A 49 -65.43 -19.62 -34.03
CA LYS A 49 -64.46 -18.58 -34.39
C LYS A 49 -64.47 -17.43 -33.38
N ASP A 50 -65.65 -17.02 -32.93
CA ASP A 50 -65.79 -15.95 -31.94
C ASP A 50 -65.20 -16.37 -30.59
N ALA A 51 -65.42 -17.61 -30.14
CA ALA A 51 -64.82 -18.14 -28.91
C ALA A 51 -63.29 -18.20 -28.97
N VAL A 52 -62.71 -18.59 -30.11
CA VAL A 52 -61.25 -18.59 -30.32
C VAL A 52 -60.69 -17.16 -30.32
N ILE A 53 -61.38 -16.21 -30.96
CA ILE A 53 -60.98 -14.80 -30.96
C ILE A 53 -60.99 -14.23 -29.54
N GLU A 54 -62.01 -14.53 -28.74
CA GLU A 54 -62.07 -14.09 -27.33
C GLU A 54 -60.93 -14.69 -26.49
N LYS A 55 -60.65 -15.99 -26.65
CA LYS A 55 -59.54 -16.65 -25.96
C LYS A 55 -58.21 -16.00 -26.33
N LEU A 56 -57.98 -15.77 -27.63
CA LEU A 56 -56.76 -15.12 -28.12
C LEU A 56 -56.63 -13.69 -27.59
N ARG A 57 -57.73 -12.93 -27.52
CA ARG A 57 -57.74 -11.58 -26.94
C ARG A 57 -57.35 -11.59 -25.46
N LYS A 58 -57.88 -12.54 -24.68
CA LYS A 58 -57.55 -12.70 -23.25
C LYS A 58 -56.07 -13.07 -23.08
N GLU A 59 -55.58 -14.03 -23.86
CA GLU A 59 -54.17 -14.42 -23.82
C GLU A 59 -53.26 -13.25 -24.22
N ASN A 60 -53.57 -12.53 -25.30
CA ASN A 60 -52.78 -11.38 -25.72
C ASN A 60 -52.78 -10.26 -24.67
N ALA A 61 -53.90 -10.04 -23.99
CA ALA A 61 -53.98 -9.09 -22.88
C ALA A 61 -53.08 -9.52 -21.71
N GLN A 62 -53.13 -10.80 -21.31
CA GLN A 62 -52.26 -11.35 -20.25
C GLN A 62 -50.78 -11.23 -20.61
N ARG A 63 -50.39 -11.63 -21.82
CA ARG A 63 -49.00 -11.53 -22.31
C ARG A 63 -48.48 -10.10 -22.32
N ARG A 64 -49.34 -9.11 -22.62
CA ARG A 64 -48.97 -7.69 -22.57
C ARG A 64 -48.71 -7.22 -21.13
N VAL A 65 -49.48 -7.71 -20.16
CA VAL A 65 -49.25 -7.40 -18.74
C VAL A 65 -47.95 -8.04 -18.27
N GLU A 66 -47.78 -9.35 -18.49
CA GLU A 66 -46.56 -10.10 -18.14
C GLU A 66 -45.31 -9.48 -18.78
N SER A 67 -45.38 -9.08 -20.05
CA SER A 67 -44.27 -8.44 -20.74
C SER A 67 -43.91 -7.08 -20.13
N LYS A 68 -44.89 -6.31 -19.65
CA LYS A 68 -44.63 -5.04 -18.95
C LYS A 68 -43.96 -5.29 -17.61
N GLU A 69 -44.50 -6.22 -16.81
CA GLU A 69 -43.94 -6.57 -15.50
C GLU A 69 -42.49 -7.09 -15.61
N LEU A 70 -42.22 -7.94 -16.60
CA LEU A 70 -40.85 -8.43 -16.86
C LEU A 70 -39.91 -7.30 -17.27
N LYS A 71 -40.36 -6.36 -18.11
CA LYS A 71 -39.57 -5.19 -18.50
C LYS A 71 -39.28 -4.29 -17.30
N GLU A 72 -40.27 -4.02 -16.46
CA GLU A 72 -40.08 -3.22 -15.24
C GLU A 72 -39.10 -3.89 -14.27
N ARG A 73 -39.17 -5.22 -14.12
CA ARG A 73 -38.23 -5.97 -13.30
C ARG A 73 -36.81 -5.95 -13.86
N ALA A 74 -36.67 -6.08 -15.19
CA ALA A 74 -35.37 -5.98 -15.84
C ALA A 74 -34.76 -4.58 -15.64
N GLN A 75 -35.54 -3.52 -15.83
CA GLN A 75 -35.08 -2.15 -15.60
C GLN A 75 -34.60 -1.93 -14.15
N LYS A 76 -35.35 -2.40 -13.16
CA LYS A 76 -34.93 -2.33 -11.75
C LYS A 76 -33.64 -3.11 -11.46
N TRP A 77 -33.43 -4.22 -12.17
CA TRP A 77 -32.20 -5.00 -12.05
C TRP A 77 -31.01 -4.24 -12.64
N ASP A 78 -31.19 -3.65 -13.81
CA ASP A 78 -30.16 -2.83 -14.46
C ASP A 78 -29.80 -1.62 -13.59
N GLU A 79 -30.79 -0.91 -13.05
CA GLU A 79 -30.61 0.19 -12.09
C GLU A 79 -29.85 -0.26 -10.83
N PHE A 80 -30.16 -1.45 -10.30
CA PHE A 80 -29.45 -2.00 -9.15
C PHE A 80 -27.99 -2.31 -9.48
N GLU A 81 -27.71 -2.96 -10.61
CA GLU A 81 -26.33 -3.22 -11.05
C GLU A 81 -25.53 -1.93 -11.26
N GLU A 82 -26.13 -0.91 -11.86
CA GLU A 82 -25.49 0.39 -12.04
C GLU A 82 -25.21 1.08 -10.70
N SER A 83 -26.15 1.00 -9.75
CA SER A 83 -25.96 1.52 -8.40
C SER A 83 -24.81 0.80 -7.68
N GLN A 84 -24.74 -0.54 -7.79
CA GLN A 84 -23.71 -1.35 -7.17
C GLN A 84 -22.33 -1.11 -7.80
N LYS A 85 -22.25 -0.94 -9.13
CA LYS A 85 -21.01 -0.54 -9.80
C LYS A 85 -20.53 0.83 -9.31
N THR A 86 -21.44 1.78 -9.16
CA THR A 86 -21.12 3.13 -8.65
C THR A 86 -20.66 3.09 -7.20
N GLU A 87 -21.32 2.31 -6.35
CA GLU A 87 -20.93 2.11 -4.95
C GLU A 87 -19.61 1.37 -4.82
N LEU A 88 -19.38 0.33 -5.62
CA LEU A 88 -18.13 -0.41 -5.66
C LEU A 88 -16.98 0.51 -6.10
N GLN A 89 -17.16 1.28 -7.17
CA GLN A 89 -16.16 2.26 -7.59
C GLN A 89 -15.83 3.25 -6.47
N ARG A 90 -16.86 3.82 -5.81
CA ARG A 90 -16.67 4.71 -4.67
C ARG A 90 -15.94 4.03 -3.51
N ALA A 91 -16.26 2.77 -3.21
CA ALA A 91 -15.62 2.01 -2.16
C ALA A 91 -14.15 1.71 -2.50
N THR A 92 -13.85 1.37 -3.75
CA THR A 92 -12.48 1.16 -4.23
C THR A 92 -11.67 2.45 -4.14
N GLU A 93 -12.21 3.59 -4.60
CA GLU A 93 -11.54 4.89 -4.48
C GLU A 93 -11.30 5.30 -3.02
N ALA A 94 -12.21 4.97 -2.11
CA ALA A 94 -12.01 5.19 -0.68
C ALA A 94 -10.92 4.28 -0.11
N GLN A 95 -10.90 3.00 -0.50
CA GLN A 95 -9.87 2.05 -0.07
C GLN A 95 -8.48 2.43 -0.59
N THR A 96 -8.34 2.86 -1.85
CA THR A 96 -7.04 3.28 -2.39
C THR A 96 -6.51 4.50 -1.65
N LYS A 97 -7.37 5.50 -1.38
CA LYS A 97 -6.99 6.68 -0.58
C LYS A 97 -6.55 6.32 0.83
N LEU A 98 -7.29 5.44 1.50
CA LEU A 98 -6.92 4.96 2.85
C LEU A 98 -5.63 4.14 2.84
N ALA A 99 -5.40 3.33 1.80
CA ALA A 99 -4.18 2.57 1.64
C ALA A 99 -2.96 3.48 1.41
N GLU A 100 -3.11 4.52 0.56
CA GLU A 100 -2.09 5.55 0.34
C GLU A 100 -1.76 6.32 1.61
N GLU A 101 -2.78 6.72 2.38
CA GLU A 101 -2.58 7.42 3.65
C GLU A 101 -1.89 6.53 4.68
N ASN A 102 -2.30 5.27 4.80
CA ASN A 102 -1.64 4.31 5.68
C ASN A 102 -0.18 4.07 5.28
N ALA A 103 0.10 3.90 3.99
CA ALA A 103 1.47 3.73 3.49
C ALA A 103 2.33 4.97 3.82
N ARG A 104 1.77 6.18 3.66
CA ARG A 104 2.45 7.42 4.03
C ARG A 104 2.75 7.50 5.52
N LEU A 105 1.78 7.16 6.38
CA LEU A 105 1.95 7.16 7.83
C LEU A 105 2.96 6.11 8.29
N GLN A 106 2.94 4.92 7.69
CA GLN A 106 3.93 3.88 7.97
C GLN A 106 5.34 4.33 7.57
N ALA A 107 5.51 4.93 6.40
CA ALA A 107 6.79 5.47 5.95
C ALA A 107 7.30 6.60 6.87
N ALA A 108 6.42 7.49 7.32
CA ALA A 108 6.80 8.54 8.26
C ALA A 108 7.23 7.98 9.63
N ASN A 109 6.52 6.94 10.11
CA ASN A 109 6.88 6.27 11.35
C ASN A 109 8.23 5.55 11.24
N THR A 110 8.50 4.85 10.13
CA THR A 110 9.80 4.18 9.94
C THR A 110 10.94 5.18 9.80
N GLN A 111 10.74 6.31 9.13
CA GLN A 111 11.72 7.40 9.08
C GLN A 111 12.01 7.93 10.49
N LEU A 112 10.99 8.14 11.31
CA LEU A 112 11.15 8.65 12.67
C LEU A 112 11.86 7.62 13.57
N THR A 113 11.48 6.35 13.51
CA THR A 113 12.14 5.30 14.33
C THR A 113 13.61 5.17 13.96
N LEU A 114 13.93 5.16 12.66
CA LEU A 114 15.33 5.14 12.19
C LEU A 114 16.08 6.41 12.60
N ALA A 115 15.48 7.59 12.43
CA ALA A 115 16.11 8.84 12.86
C ALA A 115 16.46 8.83 14.36
N THR A 116 15.54 8.34 15.21
CA THR A 116 15.82 8.22 16.65
C THR A 116 16.88 7.16 16.96
N ALA A 117 16.87 6.02 16.27
CA ALA A 117 17.84 4.94 16.48
C ALA A 117 19.27 5.34 16.09
N TYR A 118 19.42 6.11 15.00
CA TYR A 118 20.71 6.53 14.45
C TYR A 118 21.15 7.93 14.93
N GLY A 119 20.36 8.59 15.78
CA GLY A 119 20.67 9.91 16.33
C GLY A 119 20.64 11.03 15.29
N ILE A 120 19.80 10.91 14.27
CA ILE A 120 19.66 11.89 13.21
C ILE A 120 18.82 13.07 13.70
N LYS A 121 19.29 14.29 13.45
CA LYS A 121 18.57 15.51 13.81
C LYS A 121 17.25 15.60 13.04
N ALA A 122 16.26 16.25 13.64
CA ALA A 122 14.93 16.43 13.04
C ALA A 122 14.96 17.10 11.66
N GLU A 123 15.92 18.01 11.44
CA GLU A 123 16.14 18.73 10.18
C GLU A 123 16.57 17.80 9.04
N ASP A 124 17.22 16.69 9.37
CA ASP A 124 17.86 15.77 8.43
C ASP A 124 17.07 14.49 8.20
N ILE A 125 15.89 14.33 8.83
CA ILE A 125 14.99 13.18 8.63
C ILE A 125 14.58 13.06 7.16
N ALA A 126 14.39 14.20 6.48
CA ALA A 126 14.04 14.24 5.07
C ALA A 126 15.11 13.59 4.16
N LEU A 127 16.37 13.50 4.60
CA LEU A 127 17.46 12.88 3.84
C LEU A 127 17.36 11.35 3.77
N LEU A 128 16.59 10.73 4.68
CA LEU A 128 16.31 9.28 4.62
C LEU A 128 15.50 8.94 3.35
N GLY A 129 14.64 9.87 2.90
CA GLY A 129 13.84 9.72 1.70
C GLY A 129 12.85 8.56 1.76
N THR A 130 12.37 8.13 0.60
CA THR A 130 11.48 6.97 0.45
C THR A 130 12.25 5.72 0.04
N GLY A 131 11.76 4.54 0.41
CA GLY A 131 12.36 3.26 0.04
C GLY A 131 11.91 2.13 0.96
N THR A 132 12.55 0.98 0.83
CA THR A 132 12.38 -0.11 1.81
C THR A 132 12.99 0.29 3.16
N ALA A 133 12.56 -0.38 4.23
CA ALA A 133 13.12 -0.15 5.57
C ALA A 133 14.64 -0.32 5.61
N GLU A 134 15.15 -1.31 4.88
CA GLU A 134 16.58 -1.62 4.76
C GLU A 134 17.34 -0.49 4.05
N GLU A 135 16.83 0.01 2.92
CA GLU A 135 17.44 1.13 2.20
C GLU A 135 17.46 2.42 3.02
N MET A 136 16.41 2.67 3.81
CA MET A 136 16.38 3.80 4.73
C MET A 136 17.39 3.64 5.87
N GLU A 137 17.58 2.41 6.36
CA GLU A 137 18.55 2.09 7.40
C GLU A 137 19.99 2.27 6.91
N GLU A 138 20.33 1.82 5.71
CA GLU A 138 21.65 2.04 5.10
C GLU A 138 21.96 3.53 4.95
N ARG A 139 20.97 4.31 4.51
CA ARG A 139 21.09 5.78 4.43
C ARG A 139 21.23 6.39 5.82
N ALA A 140 20.50 5.90 6.81
CA ALA A 140 20.60 6.37 8.20
C ALA A 140 22.00 6.12 8.77
N LYS A 141 22.58 4.93 8.54
CA LYS A 141 23.96 4.60 8.90
C LYS A 141 24.95 5.55 8.26
N ARG A 142 24.81 5.81 6.96
CA ARG A 142 25.68 6.75 6.25
C ARG A 142 25.60 8.17 6.81
N ILE A 143 24.40 8.64 7.19
CA ILE A 143 24.23 9.95 7.82
C ILE A 143 24.88 9.97 9.21
N GLN A 144 24.72 8.90 9.99
CA GLN A 144 25.37 8.77 11.30
C GLN A 144 26.91 8.82 11.19
N GLU A 145 27.48 8.11 10.22
CA GLU A 145 28.92 8.14 9.94
C GLU A 145 29.41 9.54 9.60
N LEU A 146 28.64 10.30 8.80
CA LEU A 146 28.95 11.69 8.48
C LEU A 146 28.91 12.58 9.74
N TYR A 147 27.97 12.35 10.66
CA TYR A 147 27.98 13.05 11.93
C TYR A 147 29.20 12.71 12.79
N GLY A 148 29.57 11.43 12.89
CA GLY A 148 30.79 11.01 13.59
C GLY A 148 32.07 11.61 13.00
N ALA A 149 32.15 11.68 11.67
CA ALA A 149 33.25 12.32 10.96
C ALA A 149 33.28 13.84 11.19
N SER A 150 32.13 14.51 11.26
CA SER A 150 32.02 15.95 11.52
C SER A 150 32.28 16.33 12.99
N GLN A 151 32.01 15.42 13.93
CA GLN A 151 32.30 15.59 15.35
C GLN A 151 33.76 15.29 15.70
N SER A 152 34.48 14.60 14.82
CA SER A 152 35.94 14.54 14.90
C SER A 152 36.43 15.94 14.54
N ALA A 153 36.80 16.70 15.57
CA ALA A 153 37.12 18.12 15.48
C ALA A 153 37.98 18.41 14.24
N PRO A 154 37.68 19.45 13.45
CA PRO A 154 38.55 19.82 12.34
C PRO A 154 39.93 20.04 12.91
N THR A 155 40.89 19.19 12.57
CA THR A 155 42.29 19.41 12.93
C THR A 155 42.60 20.82 12.44
N PRO A 156 42.89 21.77 13.34
CA PRO A 156 43.14 23.13 12.92
C PRO A 156 44.26 23.10 11.89
N PRO A 157 44.16 23.89 10.80
CA PRO A 157 45.21 23.91 9.79
C PRO A 157 46.55 24.15 10.50
N PRO A 158 47.63 23.41 10.15
CA PRO A 158 48.89 23.51 10.85
C PRO A 158 49.34 24.97 10.82
N SER A 159 49.26 25.63 11.97
CA SER A 159 49.60 27.04 12.07
C SER A 159 51.11 27.14 11.88
N GLN A 160 51.55 27.80 10.81
CA GLN A 160 52.97 28.10 10.58
C GLN A 160 53.48 29.24 11.48
N ARG A 161 52.65 29.73 12.40
CA ARG A 161 53.05 30.77 13.36
C ARG A 161 53.70 30.08 14.56
N PRO A 162 54.89 30.52 15.00
CA PRO A 162 55.47 30.02 16.23
C PRO A 162 54.52 30.31 17.39
N HIS A 163 54.26 29.31 18.23
CA HIS A 163 53.46 29.51 19.43
C HIS A 163 54.18 30.45 20.38
N GLU A 164 53.45 31.44 20.90
CA GLU A 164 53.97 32.42 21.84
C GLU A 164 54.43 31.73 23.12
N GLY A 165 55.67 31.99 23.52
CA GLY A 165 56.31 31.30 24.64
C GLY A 165 56.91 29.94 24.29
N PHE A 166 57.12 29.55 23.02
CA PHE A 166 57.98 28.43 22.64
C PHE A 166 59.27 28.92 21.98
N ILE A 167 60.41 28.37 22.41
CA ILE A 167 61.71 28.71 21.82
C ILE A 167 61.83 28.01 20.45
N PRO A 168 62.09 28.77 19.36
CA PRO A 168 62.24 28.17 18.04
C PRO A 168 63.43 27.20 18.03
N GLY A 169 63.21 25.98 17.54
CA GLY A 169 64.25 24.95 17.37
C GLY A 169 64.49 24.02 18.56
N THR A 170 64.02 24.34 19.77
CA THR A 170 64.20 23.46 20.95
C THR A 170 62.89 22.85 21.47
N GLY A 171 61.74 23.38 21.06
CA GLY A 171 60.42 22.89 21.47
C GLY A 171 60.11 23.09 22.96
N GLN A 172 60.95 23.81 23.69
CA GLN A 172 60.74 24.12 25.10
C GLN A 172 59.88 25.37 25.25
N ARG A 173 58.96 25.34 26.22
CA ARG A 173 58.19 26.51 26.63
C ARG A 173 59.10 27.45 27.41
N GLN A 174 59.10 28.74 27.09
CA GLN A 174 59.70 29.77 27.93
C GLN A 174 58.96 29.79 29.26
N ASP A 175 59.67 29.47 30.34
CA ASP A 175 59.22 29.77 31.68
C ASP A 175 59.20 31.30 31.82
N ILE A 176 58.00 31.88 31.87
CA ILE A 176 57.83 33.29 32.18
C ILE A 176 58.34 33.46 33.61
N PRO A 177 59.40 34.25 33.85
CA PRO A 177 59.85 34.55 35.20
C PRO A 177 58.68 35.18 35.97
N ASP A 178 58.46 34.72 37.21
CA ASP A 178 57.46 35.31 38.08
C ASP A 178 57.78 36.81 38.27
N ASP A 179 56.88 37.70 37.88
CA ASP A 179 57.01 39.17 38.02
C ASP A 179 56.97 39.62 39.50
N THR A 180 57.01 38.68 40.44
CA THR A 180 57.31 38.93 41.83
C THR A 180 58.69 39.59 41.93
N TYR A 181 58.69 40.90 42.17
CA TYR A 181 59.91 41.66 42.45
C TYR A 181 60.78 40.93 43.48
N PRO A 182 62.12 40.92 43.30
CA PRO A 182 63.00 40.29 44.27
C PRO A 182 62.72 40.87 45.66
N ALA A 183 62.73 40.03 46.70
CA ALA A 183 62.35 40.43 48.07
C ALA A 183 63.16 41.63 48.63
N GLY A 184 64.29 41.98 48.01
CA GLY A 184 65.06 43.19 48.31
C GLY A 184 64.41 44.49 47.83
N TRP A 185 63.57 44.43 46.80
CA TRP A 185 62.90 45.58 46.17
C TRP A 185 61.50 45.83 46.72
N THR A 186 60.92 44.89 47.46
CA THR A 186 59.68 45.14 48.19
C THR A 186 59.97 46.07 49.37
N PRO A 187 59.36 47.28 49.40
CA PRO A 187 59.58 48.22 50.48
C PRO A 187 59.11 47.60 51.80
N LYS A 188 59.85 47.84 52.88
CA LYS A 188 59.60 47.29 54.23
C LYS A 188 58.13 47.22 54.66
N PRO A 189 57.26 48.23 54.45
CA PRO A 189 55.86 48.16 54.91
C PRO A 189 54.99 47.13 54.16
N LEU A 190 55.44 46.61 53.01
CA LEU A 190 54.70 45.63 52.21
C LEU A 190 55.23 44.18 52.39
N ARG A 191 56.23 43.98 53.24
CA ARG A 191 56.72 42.64 53.59
C ARG A 191 55.73 42.05 54.58
N LYS A 192 54.95 41.05 54.15
CA LYS A 192 54.11 40.26 55.06
C LYS A 192 55.05 39.48 56.00
N ASN A 193 54.83 39.63 57.31
CA ASN A 193 55.55 38.88 58.34
C ASN A 193 55.28 37.37 58.22
#